data_AF-A0ABC9SDF4-F1
#
_entry.id   AF-A0ABC9SDF4-F1
#
_cell.length_a   1.000
_cell.length_b   1.000
_cell.length_c   1.000
_cell.angle_alpha   90.00
_cell.angle_beta   90.00
_cell.angle_gamma   90.00
#
_symmetry.space_group_name_H-M   'P 1'
#
loop_
_entity.id
_entity.type
_entity.pdbx_description
1 polymer ?
#
loop_
_entity_poly.entity_id
_entity_poly.type
_entity_poly.pdbx_seq_one_letter_code
_entity_poly.pdbx_strand_id
1 'polypeptide(L)'
;MSFLGLVPGEYSSGSKRKQTGITKTGSPRLRRILTEAAWQHRFPGTGSKIVTARRSGQPALVVALAEKLLSGYTRNFAIYS
;
A
#
# COMPACT_ATOMS: atom_id res chain seq x y z
N MET A 1 -15.22 -10.17 10.47
CA MET A 1 -14.14 -10.47 11.44
C MET A 1 -12.98 -9.54 11.17
N SER A 2 -12.40 -8.95 12.21
CA SER A 2 -11.25 -8.05 12.10
C SER A 2 -10.05 -8.66 12.82
N PHE A 3 -8.98 -8.91 12.08
CA PHE A 3 -7.75 -9.52 12.61
C PHE A 3 -6.95 -8.57 13.52
N LEU A 4 -6.96 -7.26 13.21
CA LEU A 4 -6.23 -6.23 13.95
C LEU A 4 -7.16 -5.28 14.73
N GLY A 5 -8.44 -5.63 14.88
CA GLY A 5 -9.44 -4.72 15.40
C GLY A 5 -9.77 -3.53 14.49
N LEU A 6 -9.26 -3.48 13.25
CA LEU A 6 -9.67 -2.53 12.21
C LEU A 6 -10.77 -3.12 11.32
N VAL A 7 -11.89 -2.42 11.17
CA VAL A 7 -13.02 -2.87 10.35
C VAL A 7 -13.10 -2.02 9.08
N PRO A 8 -12.99 -2.60 7.87
CA PRO A 8 -13.26 -1.87 6.64
C PRO A 8 -14.74 -1.54 6.56
N GLY A 9 -15.07 -0.34 6.09
CA GLY A 9 -16.44 0.02 5.80
C GLY A 9 -16.93 -0.73 4.58
N GLU A 10 -18.23 -0.97 4.52
CA GLU A 10 -18.85 -1.65 3.39
C GLU A 10 -20.17 -0.97 3.10
N TYR A 11 -20.40 -0.66 1.83
CA TYR A 11 -21.71 -0.29 1.32
C TYR A 11 -22.18 -1.41 0.40
N SER A 12 -23.28 -2.04 0.77
CA SER A 12 -23.87 -3.14 0.01
C SER A 12 -25.33 -2.81 -0.29
N SER A 13 -25.73 -2.93 -1.55
CA SER A 13 -27.11 -2.77 -1.99
C SER A 13 -27.46 -3.84 -3.03
N GLY A 14 -28.44 -4.68 -2.70
CA GLY A 14 -28.79 -5.84 -3.52
C GLY A 14 -27.59 -6.76 -3.74
N SER A 15 -27.20 -6.96 -5.00
CA SER A 15 -26.05 -7.77 -5.41
C SER A 15 -24.72 -7.01 -5.50
N LYS A 16 -24.72 -5.69 -5.29
CA LYS A 16 -23.50 -4.87 -5.36
C LYS A 16 -22.88 -4.72 -3.99
N ARG A 17 -21.58 -5.00 -3.91
CA ARG A 17 -20.74 -4.80 -2.72
C ARG A 17 -19.60 -3.85 -3.04
N LYS A 18 -19.46 -2.78 -2.26
CA LYS A 18 -18.34 -1.84 -2.34
C LYS A 18 -17.67 -1.72 -0.98
N GLN A 19 -16.40 -2.13 -0.90
CA GLN A 19 -15.57 -1.82 0.27
C GLN A 19 -15.20 -0.33 0.26
N THR A 20 -15.26 0.29 1.43
CA THR A 20 -14.88 1.68 1.66
C THR A 20 -13.70 1.74 2.63
N GLY A 21 -13.34 2.95 3.08
CA GLY A 21 -12.21 3.15 3.98
C GLY A 21 -12.36 2.45 5.33
N ILE A 22 -11.30 2.50 6.13
CA ILE A 22 -11.30 1.97 7.49
C ILE A 22 -12.30 2.76 8.35
N THR A 23 -13.23 2.07 9.00
CA THR A 23 -14.22 2.70 9.89
C THR A 23 -13.55 3.28 11.15
N LYS A 24 -14.31 4.08 11.91
CA LYS A 24 -13.85 4.58 13.23
C LYS A 24 -13.86 3.48 14.30
N THR A 25 -14.50 2.35 14.02
CA THR A 25 -14.58 1.20 14.92
C THR A 25 -13.25 0.48 14.93
N GLY A 26 -12.68 0.31 16.13
CA GLY A 26 -11.37 -0.30 16.30
C GLY A 26 -10.37 0.58 17.01
N SER A 27 -9.10 0.17 16.97
CA SER A 27 -7.99 0.92 17.57
C SER A 27 -7.68 2.19 16.78
N PRO A 28 -7.88 3.41 17.35
CA PRO A 28 -7.50 4.65 16.69
C PRO A 28 -6.00 4.73 16.40
N ARG A 29 -5.19 4.08 17.25
CA ARG A 29 -3.73 4.02 17.13
C ARG A 29 -3.30 3.23 15.90
N LEU A 30 -3.91 2.07 15.65
CA LEU A 30 -3.60 1.27 14.47
C LEU A 30 -4.03 1.96 13.18
N ARG A 31 -5.19 2.63 13.19
CA ARG A 31 -5.62 3.43 12.04
C ARG A 31 -4.62 4.54 11.72
N ARG A 32 -4.13 5.26 12.74
CA ARG A 32 -3.09 6.30 12.58
C ARG A 32 -1.81 5.74 11.98
N ILE A 33 -1.29 4.63 12.51
CA ILE A 33 -0.08 3.98 12.00
C ILE A 33 -0.23 3.59 10.53
N LEU A 34 -1.37 3.01 10.14
CA LEU A 34 -1.62 2.65 8.74
C LEU A 34 -1.74 3.87 7.84
N THR A 35 -2.40 4.94 8.30
CA THR A 35 -2.49 6.19 7.54
C THR A 35 -1.10 6.82 7.33
N GLU A 36 -0.28 6.87 8.38
CA GLU A 36 1.09 7.37 8.28
C GLU A 36 1.94 6.51 7.34
N ALA A 37 1.86 5.17 7.46
CA ALA A 37 2.56 4.26 6.57
C ALA A 37 2.12 4.40 5.10
N ALA A 38 0.81 4.51 4.85
CA ALA A 38 0.29 4.75 3.50
C ALA A 38 0.78 6.08 2.93
N TRP A 39 0.84 7.13 3.75
CA TRP A 39 1.38 8.43 3.35
C TRP A 39 2.85 8.36 2.96
N GLN A 40 3.67 7.64 3.74
CA GLN A 40 5.09 7.43 3.43
C GLN A 40 5.28 6.65 2.11
N HIS A 41 4.37 5.72 1.79
CA HIS A 41 4.43 4.91 0.56
C HIS A 41 3.77 5.56 -0.67
N ARG A 42 3.15 6.75 -0.52
CA ARG A 42 2.50 7.46 -1.64
C ARG A 42 3.49 7.88 -2.73
N PHE A 43 4.74 8.14 -2.35
CA PHE A 43 5.79 8.52 -3.29
C PHE A 43 6.64 7.29 -3.66
N PRO A 44 7.00 7.12 -4.94
CA PRO A 44 7.97 6.10 -5.31
C PRO A 44 9.28 6.38 -4.58
N GLY A 45 9.69 5.46 -3.71
CA GLY A 45 10.93 5.59 -2.99
C GLY A 45 12.11 5.52 -3.96
N THR A 46 12.99 6.52 -3.91
CA THR A 46 14.33 6.39 -4.49
C THR A 46 15.02 5.22 -3.81
N GLY A 47 15.54 4.26 -4.58
CA GLY A 47 16.13 3.03 -4.04
C GLY A 47 17.10 3.34 -2.90
N SER A 48 16.82 2.80 -1.70
CA SER A 48 17.72 2.92 -0.55
C SER A 48 19.11 2.41 -0.91
N LYS A 49 20.16 2.91 -0.25
CA LYS A 49 21.54 2.43 -0.41
C LYS A 49 21.63 0.89 -0.33
N ILE A 50 20.82 0.27 0.53
CA ILE A 50 20.71 -1.18 0.67
C ILE A 50 20.11 -1.85 -0.59
N VAL A 51 19.07 -1.24 -1.17
CA VAL A 51 18.41 -1.74 -2.39
C VAL A 51 19.37 -1.64 -3.57
N THR A 52 20.09 -0.54 -3.69
CA THR A 52 21.11 -0.35 -4.73
C THR A 52 22.24 -1.36 -4.59
N ALA A 53 22.73 -1.61 -3.37
CA ALA A 53 23.75 -2.63 -3.11
C ALA A 53 23.28 -4.04 -3.52
N ARG A 54 22.03 -4.42 -3.22
CA ARG A 54 21.45 -5.71 -3.62
C ARG A 54 21.28 -5.87 -5.13
N ARG A 55 21.11 -4.76 -5.85
CA ARG A 55 20.98 -4.74 -7.31
C ARG A 55 22.33 -4.78 -8.03
N SER A 56 23.43 -4.54 -7.32
CA SER A 56 24.78 -4.63 -7.88
C SER A 56 25.03 -6.05 -8.40
N GLY A 57 25.43 -6.18 -9.67
CA GLY A 57 25.69 -7.46 -10.33
C GLY A 57 24.45 -8.23 -10.81
N GLN A 58 23.23 -7.69 -10.62
CA GLN A 58 22.02 -8.31 -11.16
C GLN A 58 21.81 -7.95 -12.64
N PRO A 59 21.21 -8.84 -13.45
CA PRO A 59 20.87 -8.53 -14.83
C PRO A 59 19.94 -7.32 -14.93
N ALA A 60 20.22 -6.40 -15.85
CA ALA A 60 19.45 -5.17 -16.03
C ALA A 60 17.94 -5.42 -16.22
N LEU A 61 17.58 -6.51 -16.88
CA LEU A 61 16.18 -6.89 -17.11
C LEU A 61 15.43 -7.19 -15.79
N VAL A 62 16.09 -7.84 -14.83
CA VAL A 62 15.52 -8.18 -13.52
C VAL A 62 15.26 -6.92 -12.70
N VAL A 63 16.23 -5.99 -12.73
CA VAL A 63 16.10 -4.70 -12.04
C VAL A 63 14.97 -3.86 -12.64
N ALA A 64 14.91 -3.76 -13.97
CA ALA A 64 13.86 -3.02 -14.68
C ALA A 64 12.46 -3.61 -14.44
N LEU A 65 12.32 -4.94 -14.42
CA LEU A 65 11.06 -5.60 -14.08
C LEU A 65 10.62 -5.26 -12.65
N ALA A 66 11.54 -5.33 -11.68
CA ALA A 66 11.23 -5.00 -10.29
C ALA A 66 10.77 -3.54 -10.13
N GLU A 67 11.39 -2.60 -10.84
CA GLU A 67 10.99 -1.19 -10.85
C GLU A 67 9.62 -0.97 -11.50
N LYS A 68 9.34 -1.67 -12.60
CA LYS A 68 8.02 -1.64 -13.25
C LYS A 68 6.91 -2.16 -12.32
N LEU A 69 7.16 -3.24 -11.58
CA LEU A 69 6.20 -3.76 -10.60
C LEU A 69 5.99 -2.79 -9.42
N LEU A 70 7.07 -2.21 -8.89
CA LEU A 70 7.00 -1.26 -7.78
C LEU A 70 6.23 0.01 -8.17
N SER A 71 6.46 0.55 -9.37
CA SER A 71 5.76 1.75 -9.86
C SER A 71 4.26 1.52 -10.10
N GLY A 72 3.86 0.30 -10.49
CA GLY A 72 2.45 -0.07 -10.57
C GLY A 72 1.76 -0.10 -9.20
N TYR A 73 2.45 -0.60 -8.18
CA TYR A 73 1.94 -0.67 -6.81
C TYR A 73 1.73 0.71 -6.19
N THR A 74 2.70 1.63 -6.33
CA THR A 74 2.60 2.98 -5.77
C THR A 74 1.50 3.82 -6.45
N ARG A 75 1.29 3.64 -7.77
CA ARG A 75 0.20 4.32 -8.49
C ARG A 75 -1.18 3.94 -7.96
N ASN A 76 -1.41 2.67 -7.63
CA ASN A 76 -2.70 2.26 -7.08
C ASN A 76 -2.97 2.90 -5.71
N PHE A 77 -1.95 3.11 -4.87
CA PHE A 77 -2.12 3.80 -3.59
C PHE A 77 -2.38 5.31 -3.74
N ALA A 78 -1.83 5.95 -4.78
CA ALA A 78 -2.02 7.38 -5.03
C ALA A 78 -3.45 7.75 -5.49
N ILE A 79 -4.24 6.77 -6.00
CA ILE A 79 -5.58 7.02 -6.58
C ILE A 79 -6.70 6.93 -5.52
N TYR A 80 -6.41 6.44 -4.29
CA TYR A 80 -7.38 6.32 -3.21
C TYR A 80 -7.21 7.37 -2.09
N SER A 81 -6.52 8.48 -2.37
CA SER A 81 -6.40 9.64 -1.46
C SER A 81 -7.48 10.68 -1.73
#